data_AF-A0A9P9E902-F1
#
_entry.id   AF-A0A9P9E902-F1
#
_cell.length_a   1.000
_cell.length_b   1.000
_cell.length_c   1.000
_cell.angle_alpha   90.00
_cell.angle_beta   90.00
_cell.angle_gamma   90.00
#
_symmetry.space_group_name_H-M   'P 1'
#
loop_
_entity.id
_entity.type
_entity.pdbx_description
1 polymer ?
#
loop_
_entity_poly.entity_id
_entity_poly.type
_entity_poly.pdbx_seq_one_letter_code
_entity_poly.pdbx_strand_id
1 'polypeptide(L)'
;MPRKLPIPTTGKSKIWTDLLPADGLREHGRHIYMFRNVKTNQVIYTLYPRLVERNLKQLPFIGKHSVPPSVRPDHWTPFCRVGPFPSSDQGIHALRNLHEFRQLHQLCWKDSNPEFNQYGKKVLIKRLMDQKANSVADLAQVLLMQKSKARKMEIAEGHREDEQKRFLDKRWAELEAVAKTVDEGAIKDLEKKIRDCKSLLGETKGNAKESARLNAEIKEHKQEIRTLTWTQHIVRRQSRLQRRYEAKYEEVNQELRAQRKELRDKGKQNEALLIKKPRMPLNPIRKSLLPAALKSEPKSFNTELIEIHWANLEDAEYAEKWPSSAIHDTMERVIKKRRDGFVTELEWNLDTVQAQRQQAVDRLLQNPSQIDPVAFSDAPGAPDAIGTPVVMEPQKKTGIWQYIPNLNPFNRASP
;
A
#
# COMPACT_ATOMS: atom_id res chain seq x y z
N MET A 1 5.80 -19.27 -5.34
CA MET A 1 4.38 -19.63 -5.48
C MET A 1 3.95 -20.43 -4.27
N PRO A 2 2.84 -20.09 -3.59
CA PRO A 2 2.37 -20.93 -2.49
C PRO A 2 1.92 -22.26 -3.11
N ARG A 3 2.55 -23.35 -2.70
CA ARG A 3 2.15 -24.71 -3.10
C ARG A 3 0.66 -24.83 -2.79
N LYS A 4 -0.17 -25.19 -3.78
CA LYS A 4 -1.59 -25.51 -3.55
C LYS A 4 -1.62 -26.56 -2.45
N LEU A 5 -2.02 -26.16 -1.25
CA LEU A 5 -2.06 -27.07 -0.11
C LEU A 5 -3.25 -28.01 -0.31
N PRO A 6 -3.10 -29.32 -0.09
CA PRO A 6 -4.18 -30.26 -0.30
C PRO A 6 -5.37 -29.93 0.61
N ILE A 7 -6.57 -30.07 0.05
CA ILE A 7 -7.85 -29.96 0.74
C ILE A 7 -8.03 -31.24 1.58
N PRO A 8 -8.41 -31.17 2.87
CA PRO A 8 -8.60 -32.36 3.68
C PRO A 8 -9.82 -33.16 3.21
N THR A 9 -9.62 -34.47 3.05
CA THR A 9 -10.55 -35.44 2.43
C THR A 9 -11.63 -35.97 3.38
N THR A 10 -11.72 -35.50 4.64
CA THR A 10 -12.59 -36.11 5.66
C THR A 10 -13.81 -35.26 6.03
N GLY A 11 -14.99 -35.89 6.01
CA GLY A 11 -16.31 -35.26 5.96
C GLY A 11 -16.74 -34.30 7.10
N LYS A 12 -15.92 -34.09 8.14
CA LYS A 12 -16.19 -33.11 9.22
C LYS A 12 -15.37 -31.81 9.08
N SER A 13 -14.34 -31.77 8.22
CA SER A 13 -13.63 -30.53 7.85
C SER A 13 -14.37 -29.72 6.78
N LYS A 14 -15.41 -30.31 6.15
CA LYS A 14 -16.28 -29.64 5.17
C LYS A 14 -16.89 -28.35 5.71
N ILE A 15 -17.31 -28.37 6.97
CA ILE A 15 -17.96 -27.22 7.63
C ILE A 15 -17.04 -25.99 7.60
N TRP A 16 -15.71 -26.15 7.74
CA TRP A 16 -14.77 -25.03 7.80
C TRP A 16 -14.43 -24.44 6.43
N THR A 17 -14.40 -25.25 5.39
CA THR A 17 -14.10 -24.77 4.02
C THR A 17 -15.22 -23.89 3.49
N ASP A 18 -16.47 -24.14 3.92
CA ASP A 18 -17.66 -23.43 3.45
C ASP A 18 -17.95 -22.13 4.24
N LEU A 19 -17.41 -22.01 5.46
CA LEU A 19 -17.56 -20.83 6.34
C LEU A 19 -16.63 -19.66 5.96
N LEU A 20 -15.63 -19.93 5.13
CA LEU A 20 -14.48 -19.06 4.96
C LEU A 20 -14.44 -18.56 3.50
N PRO A 21 -14.40 -17.24 3.27
CA PRO A 21 -14.36 -16.68 1.94
C PRO A 21 -13.27 -17.34 1.10
N ALA A 22 -13.61 -17.78 -0.12
CA ALA A 22 -12.62 -18.21 -1.11
C ALA A 22 -11.55 -17.13 -1.34
N ASP A 23 -11.89 -15.86 -1.09
CA ASP A 23 -11.04 -14.68 -1.25
C ASP A 23 -9.87 -14.64 -0.26
N GLY A 24 -10.03 -15.19 0.96
CA GLY A 24 -8.93 -15.30 1.92
C GLY A 24 -7.84 -16.28 1.50
N LEU A 25 -8.11 -17.14 0.50
CA LEU A 25 -7.08 -17.94 -0.14
C LEU A 25 -6.36 -17.21 -1.29
N ARG A 26 -6.93 -16.14 -1.85
CA ARG A 26 -6.39 -15.47 -3.04
C ARG A 26 -5.21 -14.55 -2.70
N GLU A 27 -5.28 -13.85 -1.58
CA GLU A 27 -4.22 -12.91 -1.15
C GLU A 27 -3.82 -13.10 0.32
N HIS A 28 -2.63 -13.65 0.52
CA HIS A 28 -2.04 -13.84 1.85
C HIS A 28 -1.94 -12.51 2.60
N GLY A 29 -2.32 -12.45 3.87
CA GLY A 29 -2.17 -11.24 4.68
C GLY A 29 -3.32 -10.23 4.58
N ARG A 30 -4.33 -10.46 3.72
CA ARG A 30 -5.56 -9.66 3.74
C ARG A 30 -6.50 -9.99 4.90
N HIS A 31 -6.36 -11.15 5.51
CA HIS A 31 -7.14 -11.55 6.68
C HIS A 31 -6.24 -12.15 7.75
N ILE A 32 -6.66 -11.99 9.00
CA ILE A 32 -6.10 -12.67 10.17
C ILE A 32 -7.21 -13.49 10.80
N TYR A 33 -6.89 -14.70 11.22
CA TYR A 33 -7.80 -15.61 11.90
C TYR A 33 -7.24 -15.94 13.27
N MET A 34 -8.12 -15.91 14.27
CA MET A 34 -7.81 -16.19 15.66
C MET A 34 -8.57 -17.44 16.07
N PHE A 35 -7.88 -18.39 16.71
CA PHE A 35 -8.45 -19.63 17.22
C PHE A 35 -8.27 -19.69 18.73
N ARG A 36 -9.30 -20.04 19.46
CA ARG A 36 -9.31 -20.21 20.91
C ARG A 36 -9.33 -21.68 21.27
N ASN A 37 -8.59 -22.05 22.30
CA ASN A 37 -8.76 -23.33 22.96
C ASN A 37 -9.96 -23.26 23.91
N VAL A 38 -10.94 -24.15 23.75
CA VAL A 38 -12.19 -24.14 24.53
C VAL A 38 -11.93 -24.34 26.03
N LYS A 39 -10.91 -25.14 26.38
CA LYS A 39 -10.62 -25.51 27.78
C LYS A 39 -9.67 -24.53 28.47
N THR A 40 -8.64 -24.08 27.75
CA THR A 40 -7.55 -23.28 28.35
C THR A 40 -7.61 -21.80 28.02
N ASN A 41 -8.54 -21.36 27.15
CA ASN A 41 -8.62 -19.99 26.63
C ASN A 41 -7.32 -19.46 26.00
N GLN A 42 -6.42 -20.36 25.60
CA GLN A 42 -5.26 -20.00 24.81
C GLN A 42 -5.72 -19.60 23.41
N VAL A 43 -5.21 -18.48 22.90
CA VAL A 43 -5.55 -18.00 21.54
C VAL A 43 -4.40 -18.29 20.59
N ILE A 44 -4.61 -18.59 19.31
CA ILE A 44 -3.56 -18.75 18.30
C ILE A 44 -3.93 -17.92 17.08
N TYR A 45 -2.93 -17.26 16.51
CA TYR A 45 -3.11 -16.39 15.35
C TYR A 45 -2.63 -17.08 14.07
N THR A 46 -3.30 -16.85 12.96
CA THR A 46 -2.86 -17.38 11.65
C THR A 46 -3.40 -16.52 10.52
N LEU A 47 -2.68 -16.49 9.41
CA LEU A 47 -3.13 -15.83 8.18
C LEU A 47 -4.01 -16.75 7.33
N TYR A 48 -4.08 -18.02 7.72
CA TYR A 48 -4.87 -19.02 7.03
C TYR A 48 -6.12 -19.35 7.83
N PRO A 49 -7.23 -19.65 7.14
CA PRO A 49 -8.50 -20.01 7.76
C PRO A 49 -8.48 -21.41 8.42
N ARG A 50 -7.31 -21.95 8.73
CA ARG A 50 -7.10 -23.28 9.29
C ARG A 50 -5.92 -23.29 10.24
N LEU A 51 -6.00 -24.15 11.24
CA LEU A 51 -4.94 -24.38 12.20
C LEU A 51 -4.10 -25.58 11.79
N VAL A 52 -2.77 -25.42 11.77
CA VAL A 52 -1.80 -26.49 11.47
C VAL A 52 -0.90 -26.67 12.69
N GLU A 53 -0.32 -27.86 12.88
CA GLU A 53 0.54 -28.17 14.03
C GLU A 53 1.69 -27.18 14.23
N ARG A 54 2.25 -26.64 13.15
CA ARG A 54 3.28 -25.58 13.21
C ARG A 54 2.83 -24.34 13.98
N ASN A 55 1.53 -24.04 14.01
CA ASN A 55 0.98 -22.89 14.72
C ASN A 55 1.03 -23.08 16.24
N LEU A 56 1.10 -24.32 16.75
CA LEU A 56 1.27 -24.58 18.18
C LEU A 56 2.61 -24.06 18.73
N LYS A 57 3.60 -23.83 17.87
CA LYS A 57 4.87 -23.18 18.24
C LYS A 57 4.71 -21.76 18.79
N GLN A 58 3.54 -21.14 18.60
CA GLN A 58 3.21 -19.85 19.22
C GLN A 58 2.93 -19.96 20.73
N LEU A 59 2.66 -21.17 21.23
CA LEU A 59 2.41 -21.42 22.64
C LEU A 59 3.75 -21.68 23.34
N PRO A 60 4.13 -20.87 24.35
CA PRO A 60 5.32 -21.14 25.13
C PRO A 60 5.11 -22.34 26.05
N PHE A 61 6.21 -22.99 26.40
CA PHE A 61 6.21 -23.97 27.46
C PHE A 61 6.23 -23.28 28.83
N ILE A 62 5.08 -23.25 29.50
CA ILE A 62 4.92 -22.68 30.84
C ILE A 62 4.92 -23.81 31.89
N GLY A 63 4.51 -25.02 31.49
CA GLY A 63 4.52 -26.19 32.36
C GLY A 63 3.91 -27.42 31.68
N LYS A 64 3.80 -28.51 32.44
CA LYS A 64 3.18 -29.74 31.94
C LYS A 64 1.77 -29.45 31.41
N HIS A 65 1.45 -29.95 30.22
CA HIS A 65 0.18 -29.73 29.51
C HIS A 65 -0.11 -28.28 29.08
N SER A 66 0.86 -27.36 29.14
CA SER A 66 0.66 -25.99 28.61
C SER A 66 0.68 -25.91 27.10
N VAL A 67 1.36 -26.84 26.45
CA VAL A 67 1.38 -26.98 24.99
C VAL A 67 0.78 -28.35 24.65
N PRO A 68 -0.31 -28.42 23.89
CA PRO A 68 -0.86 -29.69 23.43
C PRO A 68 0.09 -30.33 22.40
N PRO A 69 0.18 -31.68 22.35
CA PRO A 69 1.09 -32.37 21.42
C PRO A 69 0.66 -32.25 19.95
N SER A 70 -0.64 -32.15 19.69
CA SER A 70 -1.20 -32.02 18.34
C SER A 70 -2.43 -31.11 18.32
N VAL A 71 -2.77 -30.59 17.14
CA VAL A 71 -3.97 -29.77 16.94
C VAL A 71 -5.18 -30.68 16.89
N ARG A 72 -6.01 -30.62 17.92
CA ARG A 72 -7.24 -31.39 18.02
C ARG A 72 -8.47 -30.52 17.66
N PRO A 73 -9.27 -30.88 16.64
CA PRO A 73 -10.38 -30.05 16.17
C PRO A 73 -11.46 -29.75 17.21
N ASP A 74 -11.68 -30.65 18.17
CA ASP A 74 -12.64 -30.50 19.27
C ASP A 74 -12.19 -29.49 20.34
N HIS A 75 -10.87 -29.31 20.48
CA HIS A 75 -10.30 -28.40 21.47
C HIS A 75 -10.14 -26.97 20.97
N TRP A 76 -10.07 -26.77 19.66
CA TRP A 76 -9.79 -25.48 19.04
C TRP A 76 -10.99 -25.01 18.23
N THR A 77 -11.58 -23.90 18.66
CA THR A 77 -12.66 -23.22 17.96
C THR A 77 -12.14 -21.89 17.41
N PRO A 78 -12.66 -21.38 16.28
CA PRO A 78 -12.38 -20.02 15.90
C PRO A 78 -12.90 -19.06 16.96
N PHE A 79 -12.20 -17.96 17.06
CA PHE A 79 -12.46 -16.91 18.01
C PHE A 79 -12.94 -15.66 17.28
N CYS A 80 -12.16 -15.19 16.30
CA CYS A 80 -12.60 -14.17 15.37
C CYS A 80 -11.80 -14.18 14.06
N ARG A 81 -12.33 -13.50 13.04
CA ARG A 81 -11.65 -13.13 11.79
C ARG A 81 -11.53 -11.62 11.76
N VAL A 82 -10.38 -11.12 11.32
CA VAL A 82 -10.10 -9.70 11.13
C VAL A 82 -9.78 -9.43 9.67
N GLY A 83 -10.39 -8.39 9.10
CA GLY A 83 -10.20 -7.92 7.73
C GLY A 83 -11.50 -7.93 6.92
N PRO A 84 -11.47 -7.46 5.66
CA PRO A 84 -10.27 -7.31 4.82
C PRO A 84 -9.36 -6.16 5.23
N PHE A 85 -8.05 -6.43 5.26
CA PHE A 85 -7.03 -5.39 5.28
C PHE A 85 -6.86 -4.84 3.86
N PRO A 86 -6.74 -3.51 3.69
CA PRO A 86 -6.54 -2.90 2.37
C PRO A 86 -5.30 -3.42 1.64
N SER A 87 -4.21 -3.66 2.39
CA SER A 87 -2.95 -4.20 1.89
C SER A 87 -2.52 -5.46 2.66
N SER A 88 -1.97 -6.45 1.95
CA SER A 88 -1.37 -7.66 2.53
C SER A 88 -0.32 -7.34 3.59
N ASP A 89 0.53 -6.35 3.32
CA ASP A 89 1.63 -5.98 4.22
C ASP A 89 1.10 -5.46 5.56
N GLN A 90 -0.08 -4.80 5.54
CA GLN A 90 -0.73 -4.29 6.73
C GLN A 90 -1.23 -5.42 7.64
N GLY A 91 -1.87 -6.46 7.09
CA GLY A 91 -2.31 -7.59 7.90
C GLY A 91 -1.15 -8.46 8.40
N ILE A 92 -0.08 -8.63 7.60
CA ILE A 92 1.16 -9.29 8.07
C ILE A 92 1.78 -8.51 9.23
N HIS A 93 1.83 -7.19 9.13
CA HIS A 93 2.32 -6.32 10.20
C HIS A 93 1.43 -6.39 11.44
N ALA A 94 0.10 -6.43 11.30
CA ALA A 94 -0.81 -6.62 12.43
C ALA A 94 -0.56 -7.96 13.13
N LEU A 95 -0.45 -9.06 12.38
CA LEU A 95 -0.15 -10.38 12.93
C LEU A 95 1.18 -10.39 13.70
N ARG A 96 2.21 -9.76 13.15
CA ARG A 96 3.51 -9.65 13.81
C ARG A 96 3.37 -8.94 15.16
N ASN A 97 2.66 -7.81 15.21
CA ASN A 97 2.44 -7.09 16.46
C ASN A 97 1.65 -7.93 17.47
N LEU A 98 0.63 -8.68 17.03
CA LEU A 98 -0.13 -9.59 17.90
C LEU A 98 0.77 -10.69 18.50
N HIS A 99 1.72 -11.21 17.72
CA HIS A 99 2.71 -12.16 18.24
C HIS A 99 3.65 -11.51 19.26
N GLU A 100 4.08 -10.27 19.02
CA GLU A 100 4.95 -9.51 19.94
C GLU A 100 4.21 -9.21 21.26
N PHE A 101 2.98 -8.71 21.22
CA PHE A 101 2.16 -8.50 22.43
C PHE A 101 1.96 -9.78 23.22
N ARG A 102 1.67 -10.89 22.54
CA ARG A 102 1.55 -12.18 23.20
C ARG A 102 2.83 -12.57 23.95
N GLN A 103 3.99 -12.41 23.32
CA GLN A 103 5.27 -12.72 23.96
C GLN A 103 5.49 -11.84 25.19
N LEU A 104 5.13 -10.55 25.12
CA LEU A 104 5.19 -9.64 26.26
C LEU A 104 4.29 -10.09 27.42
N HIS A 105 3.03 -10.46 27.15
CA HIS A 105 2.11 -11.00 28.16
C HIS A 105 2.63 -12.25 28.86
N GLN A 106 3.52 -12.99 28.20
CA GLN A 106 4.08 -14.26 28.70
C GLN A 106 5.42 -14.09 29.42
N LEU A 107 6.23 -13.09 29.06
CA LEU A 107 7.55 -12.87 29.63
C LEU A 107 7.54 -11.80 30.73
N CYS A 108 6.74 -10.75 30.55
CA CYS A 108 6.69 -9.58 31.42
C CYS A 108 5.47 -9.59 32.35
N TRP A 109 4.81 -10.74 32.56
CA TRP A 109 3.61 -10.84 33.39
C TRP A 109 3.81 -10.39 34.84
N LYS A 110 5.05 -10.45 35.36
CA LYS A 110 5.39 -9.98 36.71
C LYS A 110 5.21 -8.47 36.86
N ASP A 111 5.52 -7.73 35.79
CA ASP A 111 5.40 -6.28 35.76
C ASP A 111 3.95 -5.87 35.53
N SER A 112 3.22 -6.64 34.71
CA SER A 112 1.81 -6.38 34.40
C SER A 112 0.84 -6.76 35.49
N ASN A 113 1.10 -7.88 36.17
CA ASN A 113 0.20 -8.47 37.15
C ASN A 113 1.04 -8.89 38.38
N PRO A 114 1.52 -7.94 39.19
CA PRO A 114 2.35 -8.24 40.34
C PRO A 114 1.64 -9.14 41.37
N GLU A 115 0.30 -9.12 41.41
CA GLU A 115 -0.52 -10.00 42.23
C GLU A 115 -0.35 -11.48 41.85
N PHE A 116 0.13 -11.78 40.65
CA PHE A 116 0.36 -13.16 40.22
C PHE A 116 1.50 -13.85 40.99
N ASN A 117 2.39 -13.06 41.60
CA ASN A 117 3.45 -13.58 42.46
C ASN A 117 2.91 -14.27 43.72
N GLN A 118 1.67 -13.95 44.13
CA GLN A 118 1.03 -14.54 45.31
C GLN A 118 0.40 -15.90 45.00
N TYR A 119 0.20 -16.24 43.73
CA TYR A 119 -0.45 -17.50 43.35
C TYR A 119 0.52 -18.67 43.33
N GLY A 120 0.03 -19.83 43.76
CA GLY A 120 0.73 -21.10 43.57
C GLY A 120 0.93 -21.44 42.08
N LYS A 121 2.02 -22.13 41.75
CA LYS A 121 2.46 -22.46 40.38
C LYS A 121 1.34 -22.98 39.46
N LYS A 122 0.46 -23.85 39.96
CA LYS A 122 -0.65 -24.42 39.16
C LYS A 122 -1.69 -23.37 38.76
N VAL A 123 -2.02 -22.46 39.66
CA VAL A 123 -3.00 -21.38 39.41
C VAL A 123 -2.39 -20.35 38.47
N LEU A 124 -1.12 -19.99 38.71
CA LEU A 124 -0.36 -19.11 37.84
C LEU A 124 -0.34 -19.61 36.39
N ILE A 125 0.00 -20.89 36.19
CA ILE A 125 0.02 -21.51 34.87
C ILE A 125 -1.35 -21.38 34.17
N LYS A 126 -2.46 -21.66 34.87
CA LYS A 126 -3.82 -21.53 34.30
C LYS A 126 -4.13 -20.08 33.92
N ARG A 127 -3.80 -19.11 34.78
CA ARG A 127 -3.99 -17.68 34.52
C ARG A 127 -3.13 -17.17 33.36
N LEU A 128 -1.93 -17.72 33.18
CA LEU A 128 -1.04 -17.36 32.07
C LEU A 128 -1.45 -18.04 30.76
N MET A 129 -2.11 -19.19 30.81
CA MET A 129 -2.71 -19.81 29.61
C MET A 129 -3.93 -19.04 29.11
N ASP A 130 -4.72 -18.46 30.02
CA ASP A 130 -5.89 -17.67 29.64
C ASP A 130 -5.45 -16.32 29.03
N GLN A 131 -5.50 -16.26 27.70
CA GLN A 131 -5.09 -15.11 26.91
C GLN A 131 -6.25 -14.56 26.09
N LYS A 132 -7.50 -14.96 26.38
CA LYS A 132 -8.68 -14.57 25.61
C LYS A 132 -8.88 -13.06 25.65
N ALA A 133 -9.07 -12.48 26.84
CA ALA A 133 -9.27 -11.05 27.01
C ALA A 133 -8.08 -10.22 26.52
N ASN A 134 -6.86 -10.64 26.86
CA ASN A 134 -5.63 -10.00 26.40
C ASN A 134 -5.55 -9.95 24.87
N SER A 135 -5.85 -11.04 24.17
CA SER A 135 -5.79 -11.08 22.71
C SER A 135 -6.77 -10.12 22.03
N VAL A 136 -7.92 -9.86 22.67
CA VAL A 136 -8.91 -8.89 22.18
C VAL A 136 -8.39 -7.46 22.39
N ALA A 137 -7.89 -7.15 23.58
CA ALA A 137 -7.28 -5.87 23.89
C ALA A 137 -6.08 -5.56 22.98
N ASP A 138 -5.21 -6.56 22.77
CA ASP A 138 -4.07 -6.48 21.86
C ASP A 138 -4.52 -6.20 20.42
N LEU A 139 -5.57 -6.87 19.96
CA LEU A 139 -6.13 -6.64 18.63
C LEU A 139 -6.61 -5.19 18.48
N ALA A 140 -7.39 -4.69 19.43
CA ALA A 140 -7.86 -3.31 19.42
C ALA A 140 -6.69 -2.32 19.40
N GLN A 141 -5.67 -2.57 20.23
CA GLN A 141 -4.47 -1.75 20.31
C GLN A 141 -3.66 -1.78 19.01
N VAL A 142 -3.49 -2.94 18.38
CA VAL A 142 -2.81 -3.07 17.08
C VAL A 142 -3.52 -2.24 16.02
N LEU A 143 -4.86 -2.27 15.97
CA LEU A 143 -5.63 -1.46 15.02
C LEU A 143 -5.51 0.04 15.32
N LEU A 144 -5.48 0.45 16.59
CA LEU A 144 -5.22 1.85 16.99
C LEU A 144 -3.80 2.32 16.59
N MET A 145 -2.79 1.46 16.76
CA MET A 145 -1.42 1.73 16.30
C MET A 145 -1.38 1.89 14.78
N GLN A 146 -2.08 1.03 14.04
CA GLN A 146 -2.18 1.14 12.59
C GLN A 146 -2.88 2.43 12.15
N LYS A 147 -3.94 2.87 12.83
CA LYS A 147 -4.62 4.15 12.56
C LYS A 147 -3.68 5.33 12.75
N SER A 148 -2.90 5.31 13.83
CA SER A 148 -1.90 6.36 14.10
C SER A 148 -0.79 6.37 13.05
N LYS A 149 -0.34 5.19 12.60
CA LYS A 149 0.64 5.04 11.53
C LYS A 149 0.10 5.51 10.19
N ALA A 150 -1.16 5.20 9.88
CA ALA A 150 -1.85 5.66 8.68
C ALA A 150 -1.84 7.19 8.59
N ARG A 151 -2.21 7.88 9.68
CA ARG A 151 -2.16 9.35 9.75
C ARG A 151 -0.75 9.92 9.51
N LYS A 152 0.28 9.31 10.10
CA LYS A 152 1.68 9.74 9.88
C LYS A 152 2.10 9.55 8.42
N MET A 153 1.71 8.45 7.80
CA MET A 153 2.01 8.18 6.40
C MET A 153 1.24 9.07 5.45
N GLU A 154 -0.02 9.42 5.75
CA GLU A 154 -0.80 10.38 4.97
C GLU A 154 -0.14 11.76 4.96
N ILE A 155 0.36 12.23 6.12
CA ILE A 155 1.13 13.47 6.22
C ILE A 155 2.42 13.38 5.38
N ALA A 156 3.15 12.27 5.50
CA ALA A 156 4.38 12.06 4.74
C ALA A 156 4.12 11.93 3.22
N GLU A 157 3.00 11.33 2.82
CA GLU A 157 2.53 11.26 1.43
C GLU A 157 2.23 12.65 0.91
N GLY A 158 1.51 13.49 1.67
CA GLY A 158 1.25 14.88 1.31
C GLY A 158 2.52 15.70 1.11
N HIS A 159 3.48 15.62 2.04
CA HIS A 159 4.79 16.27 1.88
C HIS A 159 5.53 15.80 0.63
N ARG A 160 5.46 14.50 0.32
CA ARG A 160 6.10 13.93 -0.86
C ARG A 160 5.41 14.33 -2.15
N GLU A 161 4.07 14.43 -2.17
CA GLU A 161 3.31 14.98 -3.30
C GLU A 161 3.69 16.44 -3.55
N ASP A 162 3.86 17.24 -2.50
CA ASP A 162 4.34 18.63 -2.59
C ASP A 162 5.76 18.71 -3.13
N GLU A 163 6.67 17.84 -2.66
CA GLU A 163 8.04 17.74 -3.18
C GLU A 163 8.08 17.34 -4.65
N GLN A 164 7.29 16.34 -5.05
CA GLN A 164 7.13 15.94 -6.44
C GLN A 164 6.63 17.11 -7.30
N LYS A 165 5.61 17.82 -6.83
CA LYS A 165 5.04 18.96 -7.54
C LYS A 165 6.06 20.08 -7.69
N ARG A 166 6.74 20.49 -6.62
CA ARG A 166 7.79 21.52 -6.64
C ARG A 166 8.92 21.15 -7.59
N PHE A 167 9.37 19.89 -7.54
CA PHE A 167 10.42 19.40 -8.44
C PHE A 167 9.97 19.48 -9.90
N LEU A 168 8.76 19.00 -10.19
CA LEU A 168 8.21 19.02 -11.54
C LEU A 168 8.00 20.44 -12.04
N ASP A 169 7.41 21.33 -11.25
CA ASP A 169 7.16 22.71 -11.64
C ASP A 169 8.48 23.44 -11.97
N LYS A 170 9.51 23.26 -11.14
CA LYS A 170 10.86 23.79 -11.41
C LYS A 170 11.44 23.22 -12.70
N ARG A 171 11.47 21.89 -12.82
CA ARG A 171 12.07 21.22 -13.99
C ARG A 171 11.32 21.55 -15.28
N TRP A 172 10.02 21.76 -15.18
CA TRP A 172 9.18 22.11 -16.32
C TRP A 172 9.38 23.56 -16.75
N ALA A 173 9.51 24.49 -15.81
CA ALA A 173 9.86 25.88 -16.11
C ALA A 173 11.21 25.99 -16.84
N GLU A 174 12.20 25.18 -16.45
CA GLU A 174 13.49 25.09 -17.16
C GLU A 174 13.30 24.63 -18.61
N LEU A 175 12.51 23.56 -18.85
CA LEU A 175 12.23 23.06 -20.20
C LEU A 175 11.44 24.08 -21.05
N GLU A 176 10.50 24.81 -20.46
CA GLU A 176 9.75 25.85 -21.15
C GLU A 176 10.64 27.03 -21.52
N ALA A 177 11.58 27.43 -20.65
CA ALA A 177 12.56 28.46 -20.96
C ALA A 177 13.45 28.04 -22.15
N VAL A 178 13.94 26.80 -22.14
CA VAL A 178 14.71 26.24 -23.27
C VAL A 178 13.87 26.14 -24.55
N ALA A 179 12.59 25.79 -24.46
CA ALA A 179 11.72 25.74 -25.64
C ALA A 179 11.47 27.14 -26.23
N LYS A 180 11.39 28.19 -25.40
CA LYS A 180 11.25 29.58 -25.87
C LYS A 180 12.46 30.04 -26.67
N THR A 181 13.68 29.73 -26.24
CA THR A 181 14.89 30.10 -27.00
C THR A 181 14.93 29.41 -28.38
N VAL A 182 14.36 28.22 -28.49
CA VAL A 182 14.18 27.55 -29.79
C VAL A 182 13.21 28.31 -30.68
N ASP A 183 12.08 28.75 -30.13
CA ASP A 183 11.08 29.52 -30.87
C ASP A 183 11.62 30.91 -31.29
N GLU A 184 12.57 31.48 -30.52
CA GLU A 184 13.30 32.72 -30.84
C GLU A 184 14.34 32.55 -31.98
N GLY A 185 14.66 31.32 -32.38
CA GLY A 185 15.53 31.03 -33.51
C GLY A 185 16.92 30.47 -33.16
N ALA A 186 17.18 30.09 -31.90
CA ALA A 186 18.49 29.57 -31.48
C ALA A 186 19.01 28.40 -32.33
N ILE A 187 18.12 27.55 -32.87
CA ILE A 187 18.52 26.45 -33.77
C ILE A 187 19.13 27.00 -35.07
N LYS A 188 18.54 28.05 -35.66
CA LYS A 188 19.05 28.65 -36.91
C LYS A 188 20.44 29.26 -36.70
N ASP A 189 20.69 29.82 -35.52
CA ASP A 189 21.99 30.38 -35.16
C ASP A 189 23.05 29.28 -35.01
N LEU A 190 22.71 28.16 -34.36
CA LEU A 190 23.60 26.99 -34.27
C LEU A 190 23.86 26.36 -35.64
N GLU A 191 22.86 26.28 -36.52
CA GLU A 191 23.02 25.82 -37.90
C GLU A 191 23.93 26.74 -38.72
N LYS A 192 23.86 28.06 -38.48
CA LYS A 192 24.79 29.02 -39.07
C LYS A 192 26.22 28.77 -38.57
N LYS A 193 26.43 28.65 -37.26
CA LYS A 193 27.76 28.32 -36.69
C LYS A 193 28.33 27.01 -37.25
N ILE A 194 27.52 25.97 -37.38
CA ILE A 194 27.95 24.70 -38.00
C ILE A 194 28.39 24.90 -39.46
N ARG A 195 27.69 25.76 -40.22
CA ARG A 195 28.08 26.08 -41.60
C ARG A 195 29.41 26.84 -41.63
N ASP A 196 29.60 27.81 -40.74
CA ASP A 196 30.83 28.60 -40.64
C ASP A 196 32.03 27.73 -40.19
N CYS A 197 31.86 26.84 -39.21
CA CYS A 197 32.91 25.88 -38.83
C CYS A 197 33.27 24.93 -39.99
N LYS A 198 32.29 24.54 -40.82
CA LYS A 198 32.52 23.69 -41.99
C LYS A 198 33.27 24.41 -43.11
N SER A 199 33.03 25.70 -43.32
CA SER A 199 33.81 26.47 -44.31
C SER A 199 35.27 26.63 -43.86
N LEU A 200 35.51 26.95 -42.58
CA LEU A 200 36.85 27.02 -42.00
C LEU A 200 37.60 25.68 -42.04
N LEU A 201 36.89 24.57 -41.87
CA LEU A 201 37.45 23.23 -42.02
C LEU A 201 37.93 22.95 -43.46
N GLY A 202 37.26 23.55 -44.45
CA GLY A 202 37.65 23.48 -45.86
C GLY A 202 38.92 24.26 -46.18
N GLU A 203 39.17 25.36 -45.46
CA GLU A 203 40.33 26.25 -45.62
C GLU A 203 41.56 25.73 -44.87
N THR A 204 41.38 25.12 -43.70
CA THR A 204 42.47 24.62 -42.81
C THR A 204 43.01 23.23 -43.19
N LYS A 205 42.90 22.83 -44.46
CA LYS A 205 43.38 21.54 -44.99
C LYS A 205 44.90 21.44 -44.88
N GLY A 206 45.38 20.95 -43.74
CA GLY A 206 46.81 20.75 -43.44
C GLY A 206 47.14 20.79 -41.95
N ASN A 207 46.31 21.44 -41.13
CA ASN A 207 46.50 21.51 -39.68
C ASN A 207 45.57 20.52 -38.96
N ALA A 208 46.11 19.33 -38.67
CA ALA A 208 45.35 18.25 -38.03
C ALA A 208 44.73 18.68 -36.68
N LYS A 209 45.43 19.52 -35.91
CA LYS A 209 44.98 19.99 -34.60
C LYS A 209 43.77 20.93 -34.71
N GLU A 210 43.81 21.87 -35.65
CA GLU A 210 42.69 22.80 -35.89
C GLU A 210 41.47 22.06 -36.46
N SER A 211 41.69 21.12 -37.37
CA SER A 211 40.61 20.30 -37.92
C SER A 211 39.90 19.45 -36.84
N ALA A 212 40.65 18.94 -35.86
CA ALA A 212 40.08 18.18 -34.73
C ALA A 212 39.25 19.08 -33.81
N ARG A 213 39.72 20.31 -33.54
CA ARG A 213 38.98 21.30 -32.74
C ARG A 213 37.65 21.69 -33.40
N LEU A 214 37.67 22.06 -34.69
CA LEU A 214 36.46 22.44 -35.43
C LEU A 214 35.44 21.28 -35.49
N ASN A 215 35.91 20.04 -35.65
CA ASN A 215 35.04 18.87 -35.59
C ASN A 215 34.42 18.64 -34.20
N ALA A 216 35.15 18.94 -33.12
CA ALA A 216 34.61 18.89 -31.76
C ALA A 216 33.52 19.95 -31.55
N GLU A 217 33.75 21.19 -31.98
CA GLU A 217 32.76 22.29 -31.92
C GLU A 217 31.51 21.96 -32.76
N ILE A 218 31.66 21.39 -33.96
CA ILE A 218 30.53 20.93 -34.78
C ILE A 218 29.75 19.82 -34.04
N LYS A 219 30.44 18.91 -33.36
CA LYS A 219 29.79 17.83 -32.59
C LYS A 219 29.00 18.40 -31.41
N GLU A 220 29.55 19.37 -30.70
CA GLU A 220 28.90 20.07 -29.60
C GLU A 220 27.64 20.79 -30.07
N HIS A 221 27.72 21.62 -31.13
CA HIS A 221 26.55 22.31 -31.68
C HIS A 221 25.46 21.35 -32.18
N LYS A 222 25.84 20.21 -32.78
CA LYS A 222 24.87 19.17 -33.15
C LYS A 222 24.18 18.55 -31.93
N GLN A 223 24.91 18.36 -30.84
CA GLN A 223 24.35 17.85 -29.58
C GLN A 223 23.40 18.86 -28.93
N GLU A 224 23.74 20.15 -28.99
CA GLU A 224 22.86 21.24 -28.55
C GLU A 224 21.57 21.28 -29.37
N ILE A 225 21.64 21.25 -30.71
CA ILE A 225 20.45 21.21 -31.57
C ILE A 225 19.56 20.00 -31.23
N ARG A 226 20.13 18.82 -30.97
CA ARG A 226 19.36 17.63 -30.55
C ARG A 226 18.63 17.86 -29.22
N THR A 227 19.31 18.47 -28.25
CA THR A 227 18.73 18.77 -26.94
C THR A 227 17.59 19.78 -27.06
N LEU A 228 17.78 20.82 -27.86
CA LEU A 228 16.79 21.87 -28.12
C LEU A 228 15.55 21.32 -28.85
N THR A 229 15.75 20.60 -29.95
CA THR A 229 14.66 19.97 -30.72
C THR A 229 13.86 18.96 -29.89
N TRP A 230 14.55 18.15 -29.09
CA TRP A 230 13.92 17.21 -28.14
C TRP A 230 13.08 17.95 -27.09
N THR A 231 13.62 19.03 -26.51
CA THR A 231 12.93 19.82 -25.49
C THR A 231 11.65 20.45 -26.07
N GLN A 232 11.75 21.07 -27.24
CA GLN A 232 10.60 21.67 -27.94
C GLN A 232 9.53 20.60 -28.26
N HIS A 233 9.95 19.43 -28.72
CA HIS A 233 9.05 18.32 -28.99
C HIS A 233 8.32 17.85 -27.71
N ILE A 234 9.04 17.70 -26.60
CA ILE A 234 8.46 17.26 -25.32
C ILE A 234 7.46 18.27 -24.78
N VAL A 235 7.79 19.58 -24.80
CA VAL A 235 6.88 20.62 -24.31
C VAL A 235 5.58 20.62 -25.13
N ARG A 236 5.67 20.59 -26.46
CA ARG A 236 4.50 20.52 -27.34
C ARG A 236 3.68 19.25 -27.12
N ARG A 237 4.34 18.11 -26.97
CA ARG A 237 3.69 16.81 -26.71
C ARG A 237 2.98 16.82 -25.36
N GLN A 238 3.60 17.38 -24.32
CA GLN A 238 3.00 17.50 -23.00
C GLN A 238 1.72 18.34 -23.06
N SER A 239 1.73 19.52 -23.69
CA SER A 239 0.54 20.37 -23.75
C SER A 239 -0.64 19.64 -24.42
N ARG A 240 -0.37 18.86 -25.47
CA ARG A 240 -1.39 18.04 -26.15
C ARG A 240 -1.91 16.94 -25.25
N LEU A 241 -1.03 16.21 -24.56
CA LEU A 241 -1.43 15.14 -23.64
C LEU A 241 -2.20 15.70 -22.45
N GLN A 242 -1.73 16.79 -21.85
CA GLN A 242 -2.36 17.43 -20.69
C GLN A 242 -3.80 17.81 -20.98
N ARG A 243 -4.07 18.46 -22.13
CA ARG A 243 -5.44 18.78 -22.56
C ARG A 243 -6.32 17.54 -22.72
N ARG A 244 -5.77 16.45 -23.25
CA ARG A 244 -6.51 15.17 -23.36
C ARG A 244 -6.82 14.56 -22.00
N TYR A 245 -5.86 14.59 -21.07
CA TYR A 245 -6.05 14.12 -19.70
C TYR A 245 -7.09 14.95 -18.96
N GLU A 246 -7.03 16.27 -19.08
CA GLU A 246 -8.00 17.21 -18.49
C GLU A 246 -9.41 16.96 -19.04
N ALA A 247 -9.57 16.86 -20.36
CA ALA A 247 -10.86 16.57 -20.99
C ALA A 247 -11.46 15.23 -20.52
N LYS A 248 -10.66 14.15 -20.50
CA LYS A 248 -11.11 12.84 -19.99
C LYS A 248 -11.45 12.89 -18.49
N TYR A 249 -10.64 13.61 -17.71
CA TYR A 249 -10.86 13.75 -16.27
C TYR A 249 -12.15 14.53 -15.99
N GLU A 250 -12.46 15.54 -16.80
CA GLU A 250 -13.74 16.25 -16.74
C GLU A 250 -14.92 15.36 -17.08
N GLU A 251 -14.82 14.55 -18.14
CA GLU A 251 -15.83 13.56 -18.53
C GLU A 251 -16.16 12.59 -17.38
N VAL A 252 -15.13 11.93 -16.81
CA VAL A 252 -15.31 11.03 -15.65
C VAL A 252 -15.90 11.77 -14.44
N ASN A 253 -15.50 13.02 -14.20
CA ASN A 253 -16.08 13.81 -13.12
C ASN A 253 -17.54 14.18 -13.36
N GLN A 254 -17.96 14.40 -14.60
CA GLN A 254 -19.34 14.65 -14.96
C GLN A 254 -20.18 13.39 -14.73
N GLU A 255 -19.70 12.22 -15.15
CA GLU A 255 -20.34 10.92 -14.86
C GLU A 255 -20.53 10.69 -13.35
N LEU A 256 -19.48 10.90 -12.55
CA LEU A 256 -19.56 10.73 -11.10
C LEU A 256 -20.52 11.73 -10.44
N ARG A 257 -20.63 12.95 -10.99
CA ARG A 257 -21.63 13.93 -10.52
C ARG A 257 -23.05 13.46 -10.84
N ALA A 258 -23.28 12.91 -12.03
CA ALA A 258 -24.57 12.37 -12.43
C ALA A 258 -24.96 11.17 -11.54
N GLN A 259 -24.04 10.23 -11.29
CA GLN A 259 -24.27 9.09 -10.39
C GLN A 259 -24.58 9.52 -8.96
N ARG A 260 -23.82 10.49 -8.42
CA ARG A 260 -24.10 11.03 -7.07
C ARG A 260 -25.48 11.68 -7.00
N LYS A 261 -25.90 12.38 -8.06
CA LYS A 261 -27.23 12.98 -8.14
C LYS A 261 -28.30 11.89 -8.14
N GLU A 262 -28.15 10.86 -8.97
CA GLU A 262 -29.08 9.73 -9.04
C GLU A 262 -29.23 9.00 -7.69
N LEU A 263 -28.13 8.76 -6.97
CA LEU A 263 -28.18 8.14 -5.64
C LEU A 263 -28.89 9.03 -4.61
N ARG A 264 -28.72 10.35 -4.68
CA ARG A 264 -29.45 11.30 -3.83
C ARG A 264 -30.94 11.27 -4.15
N ASP A 265 -31.31 11.25 -5.43
CA ASP A 265 -32.70 11.19 -5.88
C ASP A 265 -33.37 9.87 -5.43
N LYS A 266 -32.61 8.78 -5.32
CA LYS A 266 -33.05 7.48 -4.75
C LYS A 266 -33.07 7.43 -3.21
N GLY A 267 -32.76 8.52 -2.51
CA GLY A 267 -32.71 8.57 -1.04
C GLY A 267 -31.48 7.90 -0.42
N LYS A 268 -30.52 7.40 -1.22
CA LYS A 268 -29.30 6.71 -0.78
C LYS A 268 -28.16 7.71 -0.51
N GLN A 269 -28.37 8.64 0.42
CA GLN A 269 -27.41 9.72 0.72
C GLN A 269 -26.04 9.21 1.17
N ASN A 270 -26.01 8.14 1.98
CA ASN A 270 -24.78 7.54 2.49
C ASN A 270 -23.90 6.96 1.36
N GLU A 271 -24.50 6.34 0.35
CA GLU A 271 -23.78 5.81 -0.81
C GLU A 271 -23.22 6.93 -1.70
N ALA A 272 -23.97 8.02 -1.86
CA ALA A 272 -23.52 9.16 -2.64
C ALA A 272 -22.29 9.86 -2.02
N LEU A 273 -22.16 9.81 -0.68
CA LEU A 273 -20.99 10.32 0.05
C LEU A 273 -19.75 9.42 -0.09
N LEU A 274 -19.94 8.12 -0.30
CA LEU A 274 -18.85 7.15 -0.49
C LEU A 274 -18.16 7.29 -1.86
N ILE A 275 -18.89 7.70 -2.90
CA ILE A 275 -18.30 8.00 -4.20
C ILE A 275 -17.35 9.19 -4.03
N LYS A 276 -16.03 9.00 -4.01
CA LYS A 276 -15.01 10.07 -3.97
C LYS A 276 -14.57 10.45 -5.39
N LYS A 277 -14.22 11.73 -5.63
CA LYS A 277 -13.62 12.13 -6.91
C LYS A 277 -12.27 11.40 -7.08
N PRO A 278 -11.97 10.79 -8.23
CA PRO A 278 -10.68 10.18 -8.47
C PRO A 278 -9.58 11.25 -8.44
N ARG A 279 -8.37 10.89 -7.99
CA ARG A 279 -7.20 11.77 -8.17
C ARG A 279 -6.86 11.78 -9.66
N MET A 280 -6.57 12.96 -10.22
CA MET A 280 -6.08 13.07 -11.60
C MET A 280 -4.71 12.40 -11.69
N PRO A 281 -4.52 11.38 -12.54
CA PRO A 281 -3.23 10.71 -12.65
C PRO A 281 -2.17 11.68 -13.19
N LEU A 282 -0.93 11.54 -12.72
CA LEU A 282 0.19 12.28 -13.31
C LEU A 282 0.36 11.87 -14.77
N ASN A 283 0.56 12.87 -15.64
CA ASN A 283 0.92 12.64 -17.03
C ASN A 283 2.22 11.81 -17.11
N PRO A 284 2.27 10.76 -17.96
CA PRO A 284 3.45 9.87 -18.08
C PRO A 284 4.75 10.61 -18.40
N ILE A 285 4.71 11.69 -19.19
CA ILE A 285 5.90 12.52 -19.47
C ILE A 285 6.38 13.21 -18.19
N ARG A 286 5.48 13.79 -17.40
CA ARG A 286 5.84 14.37 -16.10
C ARG A 286 6.38 13.31 -15.13
N LYS A 287 5.74 12.14 -15.05
CA LYS A 287 6.23 11.02 -14.22
C LYS A 287 7.62 10.54 -14.64
N SER A 288 7.95 10.62 -15.94
CA SER A 288 9.28 10.24 -16.46
C SER A 288 10.41 11.12 -15.92
N LEU A 289 10.13 12.42 -15.70
CA LEU A 289 11.10 13.42 -15.23
C LEU A 289 11.40 13.33 -13.74
N LEU A 290 10.54 12.67 -12.95
CA LEU A 290 10.77 12.52 -11.53
C LEU A 290 12.06 11.71 -11.27
N PRO A 291 12.80 11.98 -10.18
CA PRO A 291 13.85 11.09 -9.70
C PRO A 291 13.26 9.75 -9.23
N ALA A 292 14.02 8.66 -9.33
CA ALA A 292 13.57 7.32 -8.91
C ALA A 292 13.08 7.31 -7.45
N ALA A 293 13.77 8.04 -6.57
CA ALA A 293 13.42 8.18 -5.16
C ALA A 293 12.06 8.84 -4.94
N LEU A 294 11.55 9.63 -5.89
CA LEU A 294 10.22 10.25 -5.86
C LEU A 294 9.18 9.47 -6.68
N LYS A 295 9.57 8.55 -7.58
CA LYS A 295 8.61 7.75 -8.40
C LYS A 295 7.85 6.69 -7.61
N SER A 296 8.40 6.14 -6.53
CA SER A 296 7.75 5.08 -5.77
C SER A 296 6.58 5.62 -4.96
N GLU A 297 5.39 5.06 -5.18
CA GLU A 297 4.21 5.36 -4.37
C GLU A 297 4.29 4.59 -3.04
N PRO A 298 4.19 5.26 -1.88
CA PRO A 298 4.16 4.57 -0.61
C PRO A 298 2.87 3.72 -0.53
N LYS A 299 3.00 2.47 -0.09
CA LYS A 299 1.84 1.65 0.26
C LYS A 299 1.23 2.20 1.56
N SER A 300 0.23 3.06 1.46
CA SER A 300 -0.44 3.62 2.62
C SER A 300 -1.20 2.53 3.39
N PHE A 301 -1.14 2.60 4.72
CA PHE A 301 -2.02 1.79 5.57
C PHE A 301 -3.33 2.53 5.65
N ASN A 302 -4.44 1.81 5.50
CA ASN A 302 -5.75 2.36 5.75
C ASN A 302 -6.45 1.48 6.80
N THR A 303 -7.06 2.10 7.80
CA THR A 303 -7.84 1.41 8.85
C THR A 303 -9.34 1.56 8.66
N GLU A 304 -9.78 2.30 7.64
CA GLU A 304 -11.17 2.34 7.23
C GLU A 304 -11.63 0.95 6.81
N LEU A 305 -12.82 0.54 7.30
CA LEU A 305 -13.55 -0.65 6.85
C LEU A 305 -12.90 -1.99 7.24
N ILE A 306 -12.11 -2.01 8.32
CA ILE A 306 -11.66 -3.28 8.90
C ILE A 306 -12.83 -3.91 9.65
N GLU A 307 -13.31 -5.05 9.14
CA GLU A 307 -14.34 -5.83 9.80
C GLU A 307 -13.74 -6.86 10.76
N ILE A 308 -14.40 -7.05 11.89
CA ILE A 308 -14.07 -8.06 12.88
C ILE A 308 -15.30 -8.94 13.08
N HIS A 309 -15.15 -10.20 12.70
CA HIS A 309 -16.21 -11.19 12.75
C HIS A 309 -15.96 -12.11 13.93
N TRP A 310 -16.80 -12.00 14.95
CA TRP A 310 -16.66 -12.69 16.23
C TRP A 310 -17.43 -14.00 16.27
N ALA A 311 -16.89 -15.01 16.95
CA ALA A 311 -17.65 -16.19 17.34
C ALA A 311 -18.70 -15.85 18.40
N ASN A 312 -18.33 -15.05 19.41
CA ASN A 312 -19.25 -14.41 20.35
C ASN A 312 -19.02 -12.89 20.35
N LEU A 313 -20.07 -12.10 20.10
CA LEU A 313 -19.96 -10.65 20.00
C LEU A 313 -19.59 -9.98 21.34
N GLU A 314 -19.98 -10.58 22.47
CA GLU A 314 -19.65 -10.11 23.82
C GLU A 314 -18.13 -10.10 24.06
N ASP A 315 -17.38 -10.94 23.32
CA ASP A 315 -15.92 -10.96 23.43
C ASP A 315 -15.29 -9.64 22.96
N ALA A 316 -16.01 -8.79 22.22
CA ALA A 316 -15.53 -7.47 21.85
C ALA A 316 -15.42 -6.50 23.04
N GLU A 317 -16.13 -6.75 24.14
CA GLU A 317 -16.15 -5.90 25.34
C GLU A 317 -14.85 -5.98 26.15
N TYR A 318 -14.04 -7.02 25.95
CA TYR A 318 -12.72 -7.13 26.58
C TYR A 318 -11.72 -6.06 26.12
N ALA A 319 -12.03 -5.26 25.11
CA ALA A 319 -11.20 -4.12 24.76
C ALA A 319 -11.86 -2.83 25.22
N GLU A 320 -11.13 -2.04 26.02
CA GLU A 320 -11.58 -0.74 26.52
C GLU A 320 -11.94 0.23 25.38
N LYS A 321 -11.17 0.20 24.28
CA LYS A 321 -11.35 1.11 23.16
C LYS A 321 -11.02 0.48 21.82
N TRP A 322 -11.97 0.58 20.89
CA TRP A 322 -11.78 0.24 19.49
C TRP A 322 -11.56 1.49 18.63
N PRO A 323 -10.83 1.40 17.51
CA PRO A 323 -10.87 2.47 16.51
C PRO A 323 -12.28 2.60 15.94
N SER A 324 -12.75 3.83 15.79
CA SER A 324 -14.08 4.16 15.23
C SER A 324 -14.36 3.58 13.83
N SER A 325 -13.32 3.10 13.14
CA SER A 325 -13.42 2.50 11.82
C SER A 325 -13.53 0.97 11.84
N ALA A 326 -13.39 0.33 13.01
CA ALA A 326 -13.59 -1.10 13.17
C ALA A 326 -15.09 -1.41 13.20
N ILE A 327 -15.53 -2.34 12.36
CA ILE A 327 -16.91 -2.80 12.29
C ILE A 327 -16.96 -4.19 12.91
N HIS A 328 -17.86 -4.39 13.87
CA HIS A 328 -18.03 -5.66 14.56
C HIS A 328 -19.27 -6.38 14.02
N ASP A 329 -19.13 -7.65 13.66
CA ASP A 329 -20.26 -8.52 13.30
C ASP A 329 -20.04 -9.93 13.88
N THR A 330 -21.07 -10.77 13.81
CA THR A 330 -21.02 -12.17 14.23
C THR A 330 -20.75 -13.09 13.05
N MET A 331 -19.95 -14.14 13.24
CA MET A 331 -19.64 -15.09 12.16
C MET A 331 -20.91 -15.76 11.60
N GLU A 332 -21.92 -16.04 12.44
CA GLU A 332 -23.18 -16.67 12.00
C GLU A 332 -23.95 -15.84 10.96
N ARG A 333 -23.98 -14.52 11.13
CA ARG A 333 -24.66 -13.61 10.19
C ARG A 333 -23.96 -13.58 8.83
N VAL A 334 -22.64 -13.70 8.79
CA VAL A 334 -21.87 -13.74 7.53
C VAL A 334 -22.18 -14.99 6.71
N ILE A 335 -22.35 -16.14 7.37
CA ILE A 335 -22.63 -17.40 6.69
C ILE A 335 -23.99 -17.35 6.01
N LYS A 336 -25.00 -16.81 6.70
CA LYS A 336 -26.34 -16.62 6.15
C LYS A 336 -26.29 -15.67 4.94
N LYS A 337 -25.65 -14.50 5.10
CA LYS A 337 -25.41 -13.55 4.00
C LYS A 337 -24.81 -14.22 2.75
N ARG A 338 -23.75 -15.03 2.91
CA ARG A 338 -23.10 -15.73 1.78
C ARG A 338 -23.93 -16.85 1.15
N ARG A 339 -24.65 -17.64 1.95
CA ARG A 339 -25.53 -18.71 1.43
C ARG A 339 -26.70 -18.14 0.63
N ASP A 340 -27.20 -16.98 1.05
CA ASP A 340 -28.31 -16.29 0.38
C ASP A 340 -27.84 -15.45 -0.83
N GLY A 341 -26.56 -15.54 -1.24
CA GLY A 341 -26.00 -14.81 -2.37
C GLY A 341 -25.72 -13.32 -2.09
N PHE A 342 -25.97 -12.85 -0.87
CA PHE A 342 -25.62 -11.52 -0.41
C PHE A 342 -24.16 -11.48 0.05
N VAL A 343 -23.24 -11.27 -0.90
CA VAL A 343 -22.02 -10.52 -0.57
C VAL A 343 -22.49 -9.24 0.12
N THR A 344 -21.91 -8.85 1.26
CA THR A 344 -22.33 -7.59 1.91
C THR A 344 -22.27 -6.49 0.87
N GLU A 345 -23.30 -5.65 0.79
CA GLU A 345 -23.35 -4.52 -0.14
C GLU A 345 -22.05 -3.70 -0.02
N LEU A 346 -21.42 -3.67 1.16
CA LEU A 346 -20.08 -3.11 1.42
C LEU A 346 -18.88 -3.90 0.86
N GLU A 347 -18.81 -5.25 0.92
CA GLU A 347 -17.72 -6.01 0.29
C GLU A 347 -17.82 -5.90 -1.24
N TRP A 348 -19.04 -5.98 -1.78
CA TRP A 348 -19.29 -5.75 -3.20
C TRP A 348 -19.01 -4.28 -3.57
N ASN A 349 -19.42 -3.31 -2.76
CA ASN A 349 -19.12 -1.89 -2.96
C ASN A 349 -17.63 -1.58 -2.79
N LEU A 350 -16.85 -2.28 -1.96
CA LEU A 350 -15.43 -2.01 -1.82
C LEU A 350 -14.68 -2.46 -3.06
N ASP A 351 -14.91 -3.71 -3.49
CA ASP A 351 -14.28 -4.23 -4.70
C ASP A 351 -14.83 -3.52 -5.93
N THR A 352 -16.11 -3.14 -5.98
CA THR A 352 -16.63 -2.35 -7.11
C THR A 352 -16.24 -0.89 -7.05
N VAL A 353 -16.16 -0.22 -5.90
CA VAL A 353 -15.71 1.18 -5.84
C VAL A 353 -14.21 1.27 -6.05
N GLN A 354 -13.43 0.35 -5.48
CA GLN A 354 -12.00 0.26 -5.77
C GLN A 354 -11.79 -0.18 -7.21
N ALA A 355 -12.50 -1.19 -7.74
CA ALA A 355 -12.41 -1.57 -9.14
C ALA A 355 -13.00 -0.51 -10.08
N GLN A 356 -13.99 0.28 -9.70
CA GLN A 356 -14.52 1.40 -10.50
C GLN A 356 -13.54 2.56 -10.47
N ARG A 357 -12.89 2.82 -9.33
CA ARG A 357 -11.80 3.80 -9.24
C ARG A 357 -10.59 3.34 -10.03
N GLN A 358 -10.23 2.06 -9.94
CA GLN A 358 -9.14 1.44 -10.68
C GLN A 358 -9.50 1.40 -12.16
N GLN A 359 -10.72 1.05 -12.54
CA GLN A 359 -11.23 1.08 -13.92
C GLN A 359 -11.36 2.51 -14.44
N ALA A 360 -11.70 3.50 -13.61
CA ALA A 360 -11.70 4.90 -14.01
C ALA A 360 -10.27 5.38 -14.25
N VAL A 361 -9.34 5.06 -13.36
CA VAL A 361 -7.90 5.29 -13.55
C VAL A 361 -7.39 4.54 -14.78
N ASP A 362 -7.77 3.29 -14.95
CA ASP A 362 -7.40 2.45 -16.07
C ASP A 362 -8.09 2.93 -17.35
N ARG A 363 -9.28 3.53 -17.34
CA ARG A 363 -9.89 4.20 -18.52
C ARG A 363 -9.16 5.50 -18.85
N LEU A 364 -8.70 6.22 -17.82
CA LEU A 364 -7.82 7.37 -17.99
C LEU A 364 -6.44 6.94 -18.56
N LEU A 365 -5.97 5.73 -18.25
CA LEU A 365 -4.68 5.17 -18.67
C LEU A 365 -4.74 4.28 -19.94
N GLN A 366 -5.85 3.59 -20.20
CA GLN A 366 -6.15 2.73 -21.36
C GLN A 366 -6.48 3.64 -22.52
N ASN A 367 -5.43 4.27 -23.03
CA ASN A 367 -5.11 4.38 -24.46
C ASN A 367 -3.86 5.25 -24.60
N PRO A 368 -2.66 4.72 -24.31
CA PRO A 368 -1.42 5.18 -24.90
C PRO A 368 -1.05 4.33 -26.13
N SER A 369 -1.82 3.29 -26.47
CA SER A 369 -1.50 2.30 -27.50
C SER A 369 -1.85 2.71 -28.94
N GLN A 370 -2.37 3.93 -29.14
CA GLN A 370 -2.27 4.64 -30.42
C GLN A 370 -1.30 5.83 -30.32
N ILE A 371 -0.29 5.69 -29.47
CA ILE A 371 0.96 6.40 -29.66
C ILE A 371 1.79 5.40 -30.44
N ASP A 372 2.10 5.71 -31.70
CA ASP A 372 3.09 4.95 -32.45
C ASP A 372 4.28 4.67 -31.52
N PRO A 373 4.72 3.41 -31.40
CA PRO A 373 6.04 3.13 -30.89
C PRO A 373 7.04 3.59 -31.96
N VAL A 374 7.06 4.88 -32.32
CA VAL A 374 8.29 5.50 -32.79
C VAL A 374 9.17 5.61 -31.56
N ALA A 375 9.76 4.46 -31.24
CA ALA A 375 11.12 4.33 -30.78
C ALA A 375 11.64 5.58 -30.05
N PHE A 376 11.47 5.59 -28.72
CA PHE A 376 12.43 6.31 -27.88
C PHE A 376 13.85 5.74 -28.04
N SER A 377 13.99 4.58 -28.72
CA SER A 377 15.27 3.98 -29.14
C SER A 377 15.91 4.65 -30.37
N ASP A 378 15.16 5.41 -31.18
CA ASP A 378 15.66 5.94 -32.46
C ASP A 378 15.86 7.46 -32.45
N ALA A 379 15.60 8.12 -31.32
CA ALA A 379 16.15 9.45 -31.08
C ALA A 379 17.67 9.29 -30.86
N PRO A 380 18.55 9.79 -31.75
CA PRO A 380 19.99 9.60 -31.63
C PRO A 380 20.53 10.40 -30.44
N GLY A 381 20.55 9.75 -29.26
CA GLY A 381 21.08 10.28 -28.02
C GLY A 381 20.14 11.27 -27.35
N ALA A 382 19.24 10.79 -26.48
CA ALA A 382 18.90 11.60 -25.31
C ALA A 382 20.23 11.92 -24.61
N PRO A 383 20.56 13.20 -24.32
CA PRO A 383 21.82 13.52 -23.68
C PRO A 383 21.90 12.72 -22.38
N ASP A 384 22.95 11.90 -22.27
CA ASP A 384 23.22 11.11 -21.08
C ASP A 384 23.15 12.03 -19.88
N ALA A 385 22.22 11.70 -18.98
CA ALA A 385 22.10 12.15 -17.60
C ALA A 385 22.84 13.45 -17.26
N ILE A 386 22.08 14.55 -17.11
CA ILE A 386 22.45 15.61 -16.16
C ILE A 386 22.35 14.98 -14.77
N GLY A 387 23.40 14.25 -14.40
CA GLY A 387 23.58 13.61 -13.12
C GLY A 387 24.21 14.61 -12.15
N THR A 388 23.38 15.22 -11.31
CA THR A 388 23.84 15.55 -9.96
C THR A 388 23.36 14.44 -9.04
N PRO A 389 24.27 13.63 -8.45
CA PRO A 389 23.89 12.71 -7.40
C PRO A 389 23.48 13.53 -6.19
N VAL A 390 22.18 13.60 -5.92
CA VAL A 390 21.70 14.01 -4.59
C VAL A 390 22.12 12.88 -3.65
N VAL A 391 23.22 13.11 -2.94
CA VAL A 391 23.68 12.27 -1.82
C VAL A 391 22.60 12.36 -0.75
N MET A 392 21.65 11.43 -0.77
CA MET A 392 20.73 11.24 0.35
C MET A 392 21.51 10.53 1.46
N GLU A 393 21.59 11.20 2.61
CA GLU A 393 22.16 10.62 3.82
C GLU A 393 21.48 9.28 4.14
N PRO A 394 22.24 8.27 4.60
CA PRO A 394 21.70 6.97 4.96
C PRO A 394 20.66 7.16 6.08
N GLN A 395 19.41 6.82 5.79
CA GLN A 395 18.36 6.77 6.80
C GLN A 395 18.81 5.84 7.93
N LYS A 396 19.02 6.42 9.12
CA LYS A 396 19.33 5.66 10.34
C LYS A 396 18.23 4.63 10.53
N LYS A 397 18.59 3.34 10.49
CA LYS A 397 17.68 2.24 10.82
C LYS A 397 17.33 2.37 12.29
N THR A 398 16.26 3.09 12.57
CA THR A 398 15.71 3.18 13.90
C THR A 398 15.00 1.87 14.19
N GLY A 399 15.54 1.11 15.14
CA GLY A 399 14.93 -0.11 15.62
C GLY A 399 13.49 0.14 16.09
N ILE A 400 12.71 -0.93 16.09
CA ILE A 400 11.27 -0.99 16.41
C ILE A 400 10.90 -0.28 17.74
N TRP A 401 11.88 -0.08 18.62
CA TRP A 401 11.81 0.63 19.90
C TRP A 401 11.29 2.07 19.84
N GLN A 402 11.47 2.81 18.74
CA GLN A 402 10.95 4.20 18.65
C GLN A 402 9.42 4.28 18.48
N TYR A 403 8.75 3.15 18.22
CA TYR A 403 7.32 3.10 17.90
C TYR A 403 6.47 2.42 18.97
N ILE A 404 7.08 1.98 20.07
CA ILE A 404 6.35 1.62 21.27
C ILE A 404 6.05 2.96 21.96
N PRO A 405 4.82 3.47 21.98
CA PRO A 405 4.50 4.62 22.84
C PRO A 405 4.95 4.31 24.28
N ASN A 406 5.22 5.34 25.10
CA ASN A 406 5.41 5.19 26.56
C ASN A 406 4.11 4.74 27.28
N LEU A 407 3.32 3.88 26.63
CA LEU A 407 2.12 3.25 27.14
C LEU A 407 2.50 1.88 27.66
N ASN A 408 2.14 1.65 28.92
CA ASN A 408 2.38 0.42 29.63
C ASN A 408 1.59 -0.71 28.93
N PRO A 409 2.24 -1.69 28.25
CA PRO A 409 1.55 -2.80 27.59
C PRO A 409 0.98 -3.82 28.59
N PHE A 410 0.76 -3.36 29.82
CA PHE A 410 0.68 -4.11 31.05
C PHE A 410 -0.67 -3.91 31.77
N ASN A 411 -1.48 -2.93 31.36
CA ASN A 411 -2.83 -2.81 31.87
C ASN A 411 -3.70 -3.88 31.20
N ARG A 412 -4.10 -4.90 31.97
CA ARG A 412 -5.13 -5.85 31.53
C ARG A 412 -6.46 -5.11 31.33
N ALA A 413 -7.25 -5.62 30.40
CA ALA A 413 -8.68 -5.34 30.41
C ALA A 413 -9.30 -5.89 31.71
N SER A 414 -10.05 -5.04 32.41
CA SER A 414 -10.84 -5.48 33.57
C SER A 414 -11.84 -6.56 33.13
N PRO A 415 -12.03 -7.61 33.96
CA PRO A 415 -12.90 -8.74 33.63
C PRO A 415 -14.38 -8.38 33.51
#